data_AF-A0A6L6BPK0-F1
#
_entry.id   AF-A0A6L6BPK0-F1
#
_cell.length_a   1.000
_cell.length_b   1.000
_cell.length_c   1.000
_cell.angle_alpha   90.00
_cell.angle_beta   90.00
_cell.angle_gamma   90.00
#
_symmetry.space_group_name_H-M   'P 1'
#
loop_
_entity.id
_entity.type
_entity.pdbx_description
1 polymer ?
#
loop_
_entity_poly.entity_id
_entity_poly.type
_entity_poly.pdbx_seq_one_letter_code
_entity_poly.pdbx_strand_id
1 'polypeptide(L)'
;MSTMLSIAWEPEIRGLLTVIIAVVALCGSVYLILATNVGARLGLLVALAGLSGWMVMMGVIWMTYGIGLKGNEPSWKPAQPFTVVRDAALLPQAEVLVNSVKIPEGASPVEAAAAGAEALQEENWKVLPIEDKGRGQSIAAADEIIQVEAELYAGGEYQAVAVYDRGGERYPKIGDELDF
;
A
#
# COMPACT_ATOMS: atom_id res chain seq x y z
N MET A 1 17.05 -39.59 38.05
CA MET A 1 17.92 -38.75 37.20
C MET A 1 17.29 -38.70 35.80
N SER A 2 16.03 -38.30 35.69
CA SER A 2 15.50 -36.93 35.79
C SER A 2 15.95 -36.04 34.62
N THR A 3 14.97 -35.76 33.75
CA THR A 3 14.75 -34.45 33.10
C THR A 3 15.77 -33.93 32.07
N MET A 4 16.41 -34.79 31.28
CA MET A 4 17.23 -34.37 30.13
C MET A 4 16.61 -34.71 28.75
N LEU A 5 15.40 -35.30 28.73
CA LEU A 5 14.79 -35.89 27.53
C LEU A 5 13.37 -35.38 27.23
N SER A 6 13.01 -34.17 27.68
CA SER A 6 11.70 -33.55 27.35
C SER A 6 11.77 -32.09 26.90
N ILE A 7 12.91 -31.61 26.40
CA ILE A 7 12.85 -30.52 25.41
C ILE A 7 12.45 -31.17 24.09
N ALA A 8 11.20 -31.62 24.01
CA ALA A 8 10.56 -31.79 22.73
C ALA A 8 10.55 -30.40 22.06
N TRP A 9 10.84 -30.35 20.77
CA TRP A 9 10.68 -29.11 20.01
C TRP A 9 9.18 -28.80 19.92
N GLU A 10 8.68 -28.14 20.97
CA GLU A 10 7.31 -27.66 21.09
C GLU A 10 7.39 -26.12 21.05
N PRO A 11 7.42 -25.53 19.84
CA PRO A 11 7.57 -24.09 19.68
C PRO A 11 6.46 -23.31 20.39
N GLU A 12 5.27 -23.92 20.52
CA GLU A 12 4.12 -23.38 21.23
C GLU A 12 4.40 -23.21 22.74
N ILE A 13 4.87 -24.26 23.43
CA ILE A 13 5.16 -24.20 24.87
C ILE A 13 6.34 -23.28 25.16
N ARG A 14 7.38 -23.33 24.32
CA ARG A 14 8.56 -22.48 24.48
C ARG A 14 8.23 -21.00 24.25
N GLY A 15 7.39 -20.71 23.25
CA GLY A 15 6.90 -19.36 22.98
C GLY A 15 6.12 -18.81 24.17
N LEU A 16 5.13 -19.58 24.65
CA LEU A 16 4.34 -19.20 25.82
C LEU A 16 5.22 -18.97 27.07
N LEU A 17 6.14 -19.89 27.36
CA LEU A 17 7.04 -19.78 28.50
C LEU A 17 7.91 -18.51 28.41
N THR A 18 8.42 -18.20 27.22
CA THR A 18 9.23 -16.99 26.99
C THR A 18 8.42 -15.73 27.26
N VAL A 19 7.16 -15.67 26.80
CA VAL A 19 6.26 -14.54 27.07
C VAL A 19 5.98 -14.40 28.57
N ILE A 20 5.69 -15.50 29.27
CA ILE A 20 5.46 -15.49 30.72
C ILE A 20 6.70 -14.95 31.46
N ILE A 21 7.89 -15.46 31.14
CA ILE A 21 9.14 -15.00 31.75
C ILE A 21 9.36 -13.50 31.47
N ALA A 22 9.11 -13.04 30.24
CA ALA A 22 9.25 -11.64 29.87
C ALA A 22 8.29 -10.73 30.65
N VAL A 23 7.02 -11.11 30.79
CA VAL A 23 6.02 -10.35 31.54
C VAL A 23 6.38 -10.28 33.03
N VAL A 24 6.76 -11.41 33.63
CA VAL A 24 7.17 -11.47 35.04
C VAL A 24 8.45 -10.67 35.27
N ALA A 25 9.44 -10.78 34.38
CA ALA A 25 10.68 -10.01 34.48
C ALA A 25 10.42 -8.51 34.33
N LEU A 26 9.61 -8.08 33.36
CA LEU A 26 9.31 -6.68 33.12
C LEU A 26 8.52 -6.07 34.29
N CYS A 27 7.36 -6.61 34.63
CA CYS A 27 6.51 -6.07 35.69
C CYS A 27 7.12 -6.29 37.09
N GLY A 28 7.74 -7.47 37.29
CA GLY A 28 8.33 -7.85 38.56
C GLY A 28 9.61 -7.08 38.88
N SER A 29 10.49 -6.82 37.91
CA SER A 29 11.73 -6.06 38.16
C SER A 29 11.43 -4.63 38.61
N VAL A 30 10.52 -3.93 37.92
CA VAL A 30 10.10 -2.57 38.27
C VAL A 30 9.47 -2.55 39.67
N TYR A 31 8.58 -3.49 39.98
CA TYR A 31 7.99 -3.59 41.31
C TYR A 31 9.03 -3.88 42.40
N LEU A 32 9.93 -4.84 42.20
CA LEU A 32 10.92 -5.22 43.21
C LEU A 32 11.88 -4.07 43.54
N ILE A 33 12.34 -3.33 42.51
CA ILE A 33 13.19 -2.16 42.70
C ILE A 33 12.46 -1.09 43.52
N LEU A 34 11.19 -0.83 43.21
CA LEU A 34 10.40 0.15 43.97
C LEU A 34 10.11 -0.35 45.39
N ALA A 35 9.77 -1.62 45.56
CA ALA A 35 9.48 -2.22 46.86
C ALA A 35 10.66 -2.12 47.82
N THR A 36 11.91 -2.28 47.34
CA THR A 36 13.11 -2.14 48.16
C THR A 36 13.44 -0.70 48.55
N ASN A 37 13.03 0.29 47.75
CA ASN A 37 13.38 1.69 47.98
C ASN A 37 12.29 2.49 48.72
N VAL A 38 11.01 2.24 48.43
CA VAL A 38 9.89 3.02 48.97
C VAL A 38 8.86 2.16 49.72
N GLY A 39 9.12 0.87 49.88
CA GLY A 39 8.28 -0.09 50.59
C GLY A 39 7.24 -0.77 49.69
N ALA A 40 6.76 -1.96 50.09
CA ALA A 40 5.91 -2.81 49.25
C ALA A 40 4.58 -2.17 48.84
N ARG A 41 3.87 -1.53 49.79
CA ARG A 41 2.55 -0.92 49.51
C ARG A 41 2.66 0.27 48.56
N LEU A 42 3.61 1.17 48.81
CA LEU A 42 3.83 2.35 47.97
C LEU A 42 4.43 1.95 46.62
N GLY A 43 5.39 1.03 46.62
CA GLY A 43 6.02 0.51 45.40
C GLY A 43 5.03 -0.16 44.45
N LEU A 44 4.04 -0.90 44.97
CA LEU A 44 2.97 -1.48 44.14
C LEU A 44 2.13 -0.41 43.46
N LEU A 45 1.70 0.62 44.21
CA LEU A 45 0.89 1.72 43.67
C LEU A 45 1.64 2.50 42.59
N VAL A 46 2.93 2.77 42.80
CA VAL A 46 3.78 3.47 41.83
C VAL A 46 4.00 2.63 40.57
N ALA A 47 4.24 1.32 40.71
CA ALA A 47 4.37 0.41 39.57
C ALA A 47 3.10 0.35 38.71
N LEU A 48 1.92 0.25 39.35
CA LEU A 48 0.63 0.26 38.65
C LEU A 48 0.34 1.61 37.99
N ALA A 49 0.68 2.72 38.64
CA ALA A 49 0.56 4.06 38.04
C ALA A 49 1.44 4.18 36.78
N GLY A 50 2.69 3.72 36.85
CA GLY A 50 3.59 3.68 35.69
C GLY A 50 3.05 2.82 34.54
N LEU A 51 2.53 1.62 34.84
CA LEU A 51 1.90 0.75 33.85
C LEU A 51 0.68 1.43 33.21
N SER A 52 -0.20 2.06 34.00
CA SER A 52 -1.36 2.79 33.47
C SER A 52 -0.94 3.97 32.57
N GLY A 53 0.10 4.73 32.95
CA GLY A 53 0.62 5.83 32.14
C GLY A 53 1.19 5.34 30.81
N TRP A 54 1.89 4.21 30.82
CA TRP A 54 2.39 3.58 29.60
C TRP A 54 1.25 3.14 28.66
N MET A 55 0.20 2.51 29.20
CA MET A 55 -0.98 2.12 28.42
C MET A 55 -1.69 3.34 27.81
N VAL A 56 -1.80 4.44 28.54
CA VAL A 56 -2.37 5.70 28.04
C VAL A 56 -1.49 6.29 26.92
N MET A 57 -0.16 6.32 27.07
CA MET A 57 0.72 6.82 26.02
C MET A 57 0.60 6.00 24.73
N MET A 58 0.53 4.67 24.83
CA MET A 58 0.30 3.81 23.66
C MET A 58 -1.06 4.10 23.01
N GLY A 59 -2.11 4.29 23.81
CA GLY A 59 -3.44 4.67 23.33
C GLY A 59 -3.44 6.02 22.58
N VAL A 60 -2.75 7.03 23.11
CA VAL A 60 -2.62 8.35 22.47
C VAL A 60 -1.86 8.24 21.14
N ILE A 61 -0.73 7.53 21.12
CA ILE A 61 0.05 7.31 19.89
C ILE A 61 -0.82 6.62 18.82
N TRP A 62 -1.55 5.57 19.20
CA TRP A 62 -2.44 4.87 18.28
C TRP A 62 -3.60 5.75 17.78
N MET A 63 -4.16 6.59 18.65
CA MET A 63 -5.20 7.56 18.30
C MET A 63 -4.68 8.60 17.30
N THR A 64 -3.46 9.12 17.50
CA THR A 64 -2.87 10.16 16.63
C THR A 64 -2.43 9.61 15.28
N TYR A 65 -1.78 8.44 15.25
CA TYR A 65 -1.25 7.87 13.99
C TYR A 65 -2.25 6.99 13.24
N GLY A 66 -3.42 6.70 13.82
CA GLY A 66 -4.53 6.08 13.12
C GLY A 66 -4.17 4.74 12.46
N ILE A 67 -3.32 3.92 13.10
CA ILE A 67 -3.00 2.55 12.66
C ILE A 67 -4.16 1.58 13.02
N GLY A 68 -5.35 2.11 13.30
CA GLY A 68 -6.57 1.33 13.51
C GLY A 68 -7.17 0.84 12.19
N LEU A 69 -8.49 0.59 12.19
CA LEU A 69 -9.27 0.26 10.99
C LEU A 69 -9.22 1.43 9.99
N LYS A 70 -8.16 1.50 9.20
CA LYS A 70 -8.13 2.30 7.99
C LYS A 70 -9.13 1.66 7.02
N GLY A 71 -10.00 2.48 6.43
CA GLY A 71 -10.79 2.04 5.28
C GLY A 71 -9.87 1.58 4.16
N ASN A 72 -10.42 0.87 3.17
CA ASN A 72 -9.63 0.45 2.02
C ASN A 72 -8.98 1.68 1.38
N GLU A 73 -7.66 1.66 1.25
CA GLU A 73 -6.94 2.72 0.56
C GLU A 73 -7.44 2.80 -0.89
N PRO A 74 -7.51 4.00 -1.48
CA PRO A 74 -7.86 4.14 -2.89
C PRO A 74 -6.89 3.29 -3.71
N SER A 75 -7.44 2.42 -4.55
CA SER A 75 -6.69 1.51 -5.42
C SER A 75 -7.15 1.72 -6.86
N TRP A 76 -6.20 1.75 -7.78
CA TRP A 76 -6.48 1.77 -9.21
C TRP A 76 -7.17 0.47 -9.61
N LYS A 77 -8.43 0.57 -10.05
CA LYS A 77 -9.17 -0.54 -10.64
C LYS A 77 -9.33 -0.31 -12.13
N PRO A 78 -9.22 -1.37 -12.95
CA PRO A 78 -9.48 -1.24 -14.38
C PRO A 78 -10.96 -0.87 -14.61
N ALA A 79 -11.17 0.12 -15.48
CA ALA A 79 -12.52 0.47 -15.93
C ALA A 79 -13.04 -0.64 -16.86
N GLN A 80 -14.29 -1.05 -16.67
CA GLN A 80 -14.98 -1.95 -17.60
C GLN A 80 -15.99 -1.13 -18.42
N PRO A 81 -15.98 -1.19 -19.76
CA PRO A 81 -15.11 -2.00 -20.62
C PRO A 81 -13.70 -1.42 -20.80
N PHE A 82 -12.69 -2.29 -20.97
CA PHE A 82 -11.31 -1.90 -21.33
C PHE A 82 -10.98 -2.32 -22.77
N THR A 83 -10.01 -1.65 -23.38
CA THR A 83 -9.51 -2.01 -24.72
C THR A 83 -7.99 -1.80 -24.77
N VAL A 84 -7.28 -2.67 -25.49
CA VAL A 84 -5.83 -2.57 -25.70
C VAL A 84 -5.57 -2.07 -27.11
N VAL A 85 -5.05 -0.85 -27.21
CA VAL A 85 -4.71 -0.22 -28.50
C VAL A 85 -3.22 -0.37 -28.76
N ARG A 86 -2.86 -0.99 -29.90
CA ARG A 86 -1.45 -1.27 -30.26
C ARG A 86 -0.81 -0.18 -31.12
N ASP A 87 -1.60 0.69 -31.72
CA ASP A 87 -1.14 1.74 -32.62
C ASP A 87 -1.72 3.09 -32.20
N ALA A 88 -0.86 4.11 -32.13
CA ALA A 88 -1.26 5.48 -31.83
C ALA A 88 -2.32 6.01 -32.82
N ALA A 89 -2.33 5.52 -34.06
CA ALA A 89 -3.30 5.89 -35.09
C ALA A 89 -4.74 5.47 -34.72
N LEU A 90 -4.89 4.45 -33.88
CA LEU A 90 -6.18 3.87 -33.49
C LEU A 90 -6.73 4.47 -32.19
N LEU A 91 -5.97 5.35 -31.51
CA LEU A 91 -6.43 6.05 -30.30
C LEU A 91 -7.71 6.86 -30.51
N PRO A 92 -7.94 7.52 -31.66
CA PRO A 92 -9.21 8.19 -31.92
C PRO A 92 -10.39 7.23 -32.14
N GLN A 93 -10.13 6.05 -32.72
CA GLN A 93 -11.16 5.01 -32.91
C GLN A 93 -11.57 4.36 -31.58
N ALA A 94 -10.66 4.34 -30.61
CA ALA A 94 -10.91 3.88 -29.26
C ALA A 94 -11.54 4.97 -28.35
N GLU A 95 -11.92 6.14 -28.91
CA GLU A 95 -12.48 7.29 -28.18
C GLU A 95 -11.59 7.78 -27.02
N VAL A 96 -10.28 7.47 -27.10
CA VAL A 96 -9.26 7.92 -26.16
C VAL A 96 -8.88 9.36 -26.46
N LEU A 97 -8.76 9.69 -27.76
CA LEU A 97 -8.48 11.02 -28.27
C LEU A 97 -9.65 11.51 -29.14
N VAL A 98 -10.01 12.79 -29.03
CA VAL A 98 -11.01 13.44 -29.90
C VAL A 98 -10.37 13.89 -31.22
N ASN A 99 -9.10 14.31 -31.16
CA ASN A 99 -8.33 14.74 -32.30
C ASN A 99 -7.51 13.59 -32.89
N SER A 100 -7.41 13.56 -34.22
CA SER A 100 -6.55 12.62 -34.94
C SER A 100 -5.08 12.86 -34.61
N VAL A 101 -4.35 11.80 -34.23
CA VAL A 101 -2.90 11.86 -34.03
C VAL A 101 -2.20 12.13 -35.36
N LYS A 102 -1.39 13.19 -35.43
CA LYS A 102 -0.59 13.50 -36.61
C LYS A 102 0.65 12.60 -36.65
N ILE A 103 0.53 11.43 -37.26
CA ILE A 103 1.64 10.51 -37.44
C ILE A 103 2.34 10.82 -38.78
N PRO A 104 3.66 11.09 -38.81
CA PRO A 104 4.39 11.25 -40.07
C PRO A 104 4.35 9.95 -40.89
N GLU A 105 4.10 10.04 -42.20
CA GLU A 105 4.12 8.86 -43.09
C GLU A 105 5.53 8.23 -43.09
N GLY A 106 5.63 6.96 -42.66
CA GLY A 106 6.90 6.23 -42.55
C GLY A 106 7.63 6.36 -41.21
N ALA A 107 7.01 6.94 -40.18
CA ALA A 107 7.58 7.03 -38.84
C ALA A 107 7.90 5.66 -38.22
N SER A 108 9.02 5.57 -37.52
CA SER A 108 9.36 4.40 -36.71
C SER A 108 8.36 4.22 -35.56
N PRO A 109 8.19 3.00 -35.00
CA PRO A 109 7.28 2.77 -33.87
C PRO A 109 7.54 3.68 -32.65
N VAL A 110 8.79 4.14 -32.48
CA VAL A 110 9.19 5.05 -31.40
C VAL A 110 8.72 6.47 -31.68
N GLU A 111 8.81 6.93 -32.93
CA GLU A 111 8.34 8.26 -33.33
C GLU A 111 6.80 8.34 -33.34
N ALA A 112 6.13 7.26 -33.73
CA ALA A 112 4.68 7.14 -33.61
C ALA A 112 4.21 7.17 -32.14
N ALA A 113 4.94 6.51 -31.23
CA ALA A 113 4.66 6.56 -29.80
C ALA A 113 4.89 7.95 -29.21
N ALA A 114 5.93 8.67 -29.64
CA ALA A 114 6.19 10.05 -29.23
C ALA A 114 5.07 11.00 -29.70
N ALA A 115 4.64 10.88 -30.96
CA ALA A 115 3.51 11.68 -31.49
C ALA A 115 2.19 11.38 -30.75
N GLY A 116 1.95 10.11 -30.38
CA GLY A 116 0.81 9.73 -29.54
C GLY A 116 0.89 10.32 -28.13
N ALA A 117 2.07 10.32 -27.52
CA ALA A 117 2.31 10.92 -26.20
C ALA A 117 2.08 12.43 -26.19
N GLU A 118 2.50 13.14 -27.24
CA GLU A 118 2.22 14.57 -27.43
C GLU A 118 0.73 14.83 -27.60
N ALA A 119 0.04 14.06 -28.45
CA ALA A 119 -1.40 14.18 -28.66
C ALA A 119 -2.22 13.95 -27.37
N LEU A 120 -1.79 13.01 -26.52
CA LEU A 120 -2.40 12.78 -25.19
C LEU A 120 -2.22 14.00 -24.28
N GLN A 121 -1.04 14.62 -24.26
CA GLN A 121 -0.78 15.81 -23.45
C GLN A 121 -1.57 17.03 -23.96
N GLU A 122 -1.75 17.17 -25.28
CA GLU A 122 -2.60 18.21 -25.88
C GLU A 122 -4.07 18.09 -25.43
N GLU A 123 -4.55 16.86 -25.20
CA GLU A 123 -5.90 16.60 -24.69
C GLU A 123 -5.99 16.55 -23.15
N ASN A 124 -5.04 17.19 -22.45
CA ASN A 124 -4.98 17.31 -20.99
C ASN A 124 -4.75 16.01 -20.20
N TRP A 125 -4.24 14.94 -20.83
CA TRP A 125 -3.81 13.75 -20.09
C TRP A 125 -2.51 14.05 -19.34
N LYS A 126 -2.53 13.92 -18.01
CA LYS A 126 -1.38 14.24 -17.15
C LYS A 126 -0.49 13.03 -16.97
N VAL A 127 0.80 13.15 -17.29
CA VAL A 127 1.78 12.08 -17.04
C VAL A 127 2.01 11.96 -15.53
N LEU A 128 1.87 10.75 -14.99
CA LEU A 128 2.19 10.47 -13.59
C LEU A 128 3.71 10.33 -13.40
N PRO A 129 4.32 11.08 -12.45
CA PRO A 129 5.74 10.98 -12.17
C PRO A 129 6.09 9.59 -11.62
N ILE A 130 7.36 9.20 -11.75
CA ILE A 130 7.84 7.86 -11.31
C ILE A 130 7.64 7.65 -9.81
N GLU A 131 7.64 8.73 -9.03
CA GLU A 131 7.50 8.73 -7.58
C GLU A 131 6.04 8.57 -7.10
N ASP A 132 5.07 8.67 -8.01
CA ASP A 132 3.66 8.56 -7.67
C ASP A 132 3.29 7.10 -7.34
N LYS A 133 2.68 6.88 -6.17
CA LYS A 133 2.19 5.56 -5.76
C LYS A 133 1.12 5.02 -6.72
N GLY A 134 0.31 5.91 -7.30
CA GLY A 134 -0.74 5.57 -8.25
C GLY A 134 -0.20 4.94 -9.53
N ARG A 135 0.99 5.37 -9.98
CA ARG A 135 1.67 4.80 -11.15
C ARG A 135 1.99 3.31 -10.95
N GLY A 136 2.50 2.93 -9.79
CA GLY A 136 2.82 1.54 -9.48
C GLY A 136 1.57 0.66 -9.47
N GLN A 137 0.47 1.15 -8.87
CA GLN A 137 -0.79 0.42 -8.82
C GLN A 137 -1.44 0.29 -10.20
N SER A 138 -1.42 1.34 -11.03
CA SER A 138 -1.98 1.30 -12.38
C SER A 138 -1.21 0.34 -13.30
N ILE A 139 0.13 0.26 -13.16
CA ILE A 139 0.94 -0.70 -13.91
C ILE A 139 0.56 -2.13 -13.51
N ALA A 140 0.44 -2.41 -12.21
CA ALA A 140 0.04 -3.73 -11.75
C ALA A 140 -1.37 -4.13 -12.24
N ALA A 141 -2.33 -3.19 -12.23
CA ALA A 141 -3.67 -3.43 -12.76
C ALA A 141 -3.66 -3.65 -14.28
N ALA A 142 -2.81 -2.94 -15.03
CA ALA A 142 -2.65 -3.14 -16.47
C ALA A 142 -1.92 -4.47 -16.79
N ASP A 143 -0.97 -4.89 -15.96
CA ASP A 143 -0.24 -6.15 -16.12
C ASP A 143 -1.18 -7.35 -16.05
N GLU A 144 -2.16 -7.33 -15.13
CA GLU A 144 -3.19 -8.35 -15.03
C GLU A 144 -4.01 -8.45 -16.33
N ILE A 145 -4.42 -7.31 -16.90
CA ILE A 145 -5.16 -7.27 -18.18
C ILE A 145 -4.31 -7.84 -19.32
N ILE A 146 -3.06 -7.41 -19.44
CA ILE A 146 -2.20 -7.77 -20.58
C ILE A 146 -1.80 -9.25 -20.54
N GLN A 147 -1.45 -9.76 -19.36
CA GLN A 147 -0.92 -11.12 -19.19
C GLN A 147 -2.02 -12.17 -19.05
N VAL A 148 -3.09 -11.88 -18.28
CA VAL A 148 -4.08 -12.89 -17.88
C VAL A 148 -5.35 -12.79 -18.72
N GLU A 149 -5.92 -11.60 -18.86
CA GLU A 149 -7.24 -11.46 -19.50
C GLU A 149 -7.17 -11.40 -21.03
N ALA A 150 -6.17 -10.68 -21.56
CA ALA A 150 -5.97 -10.52 -22.99
C ALA A 150 -4.95 -11.51 -23.58
N GLU A 151 -4.16 -12.21 -22.75
CA GLU A 151 -3.09 -13.16 -23.12
C GLU A 151 -2.17 -12.63 -24.25
N LEU A 152 -1.92 -11.32 -24.30
CA LEU A 152 -1.23 -10.70 -25.44
C LEU A 152 0.29 -10.84 -25.35
N TYR A 153 0.83 -10.82 -24.14
CA TYR A 153 2.27 -10.86 -23.87
C TYR A 153 2.57 -11.63 -22.59
N ALA A 154 3.72 -12.31 -22.56
CA ALA A 154 4.25 -12.92 -21.35
C ALA A 154 4.98 -11.88 -20.47
N GLY A 155 5.11 -12.17 -19.18
CA GLY A 155 5.87 -11.33 -18.25
C GLY A 155 7.31 -11.13 -18.74
N GLY A 156 7.69 -9.86 -18.96
CA GLY A 156 9.01 -9.46 -19.44
C GLY A 156 9.12 -9.13 -20.93
N GLU A 157 8.06 -9.34 -21.72
CA GLU A 157 8.04 -9.00 -23.16
C GLU A 157 7.66 -7.54 -23.44
N TYR A 158 7.22 -6.81 -22.42
CA TYR A 158 6.79 -5.42 -22.51
C TYR A 158 7.31 -4.60 -21.32
N GLN A 159 7.37 -3.29 -21.50
CA GLN A 159 7.78 -2.35 -20.46
C GLN A 159 6.79 -1.18 -20.41
N ALA A 160 6.30 -0.86 -19.22
CA ALA A 160 5.48 0.33 -19.01
C ALA A 160 6.36 1.61 -19.10
N VAL A 161 6.21 2.36 -20.19
CA VAL A 161 6.99 3.58 -20.46
C VAL A 161 6.40 4.79 -19.73
N ALA A 162 5.10 5.01 -19.88
CA ALA A 162 4.39 6.14 -19.28
C ALA A 162 2.99 5.73 -18.82
N VAL A 163 2.52 6.38 -17.76
CA VAL A 163 1.15 6.26 -17.25
C VAL A 163 0.56 7.66 -17.26
N TYR A 164 -0.66 7.76 -17.75
CA TYR A 164 -1.37 9.02 -17.88
C TYR A 164 -2.67 8.99 -17.07
N ASP A 165 -2.98 10.12 -16.42
CA ASP A 165 -4.26 10.37 -15.77
C ASP A 165 -5.12 11.23 -16.72
N ARG A 166 -6.26 10.67 -17.14
CA ARG A 166 -7.25 11.34 -18.01
C ARG A 166 -8.07 12.39 -17.24
N GLY A 167 -8.05 12.35 -15.90
CA GLY A 167 -8.98 13.11 -15.07
C GLY A 167 -10.39 12.54 -15.23
N GLY A 168 -10.95 12.04 -14.13
CA GLY A 168 -12.31 11.53 -14.07
C GLY A 168 -12.95 11.92 -12.74
N GLU A 169 -14.26 11.73 -12.62
CA GLU A 169 -14.93 11.88 -11.33
C GLU A 169 -14.38 10.84 -10.37
N ARG A 170 -13.59 11.27 -9.39
CA ARG A 170 -13.12 10.40 -8.33
C ARG A 170 -14.32 10.05 -7.44
N TYR A 171 -14.50 8.75 -7.24
CA TYR A 171 -15.53 8.19 -6.37
C TYR A 171 -14.86 7.44 -5.22
N PRO A 172 -15.44 7.45 -4.01
CA PRO A 172 -16.78 7.93 -3.67
C PRO A 172 -16.81 9.42 -3.30
N LYS A 173 -17.65 10.20 -3.99
CA LYS A 173 -17.96 11.60 -3.60
C LYS A 173 -18.78 11.62 -2.31
N ILE A 174 -18.44 12.47 -1.36
CA ILE A 174 -19.33 12.81 -0.23
C ILE A 174 -20.12 14.06 -0.66
N GLY A 175 -21.34 13.86 -1.15
CA GLY A 175 -22.11 14.92 -1.80
C GLY A 175 -21.59 15.24 -3.21
N ASP A 176 -21.91 16.42 -3.74
CA ASP A 176 -21.52 16.83 -5.11
C ASP A 176 -20.13 17.51 -5.18
N GLU A 177 -19.50 17.81 -4.05
CA GLU A 177 -18.34 18.74 -4.00
C GLU A 177 -17.08 18.22 -3.28
N LEU A 178 -17.17 17.19 -2.43
CA LEU A 178 -16.00 16.69 -1.67
C LEU A 178 -15.41 15.44 -2.30
N ASP A 179 -14.13 15.55 -2.65
CA ASP A 179 -13.30 14.54 -3.29
C ASP A 179 -11.99 14.34 -2.49
N PHE A 180 -11.44 13.11 -2.51
CA PHE A 180 -10.22 12.71 -1.79
C PHE A 180 -8.99 12.61 -2.71
#